data_AF-A0A2D5W7Y5-F1
#
_entry.id   AF-A0A2D5W7Y5-F1
#
_cell.length_a   1.000
_cell.length_b   1.000
_cell.length_c   1.000
_cell.angle_alpha   90.00
_cell.angle_beta   90.00
_cell.angle_gamma   90.00
#
_symmetry.space_group_name_H-M   'P 1'
#
loop_
_entity.id
_entity.type
_entity.pdbx_description
1 polymer ?
#
loop_
_entity_poly.entity_id
_entity_poly.type
_entity_poly.pdbx_seq_one_letter_code
_entity_poly.pdbx_strand_id
1 'polypeptide(L)'
;MANGPSSTSSAIIEQCPDIDDGFEDNDDCATAISGVEGTALALYVEKADSDYYSYAIPYFATIEVTVGFVHANGNIDIALYDANDCDGGPLAESNSMSNNESLSYTNSSGWTVAVVLRVEVNPGSAMACNSYDLDVEIGMNEPRMVVPFDDMVYVPAGTFEMGRHVGSGGSNELPLHTVNLDAFYMDTHEVTILEYAEYLNNALARGEVTVSGNVVYQVGG
;
A
#
# COMPACT_ATOMS: atom_id res chain seq x y z
N MET A 1 47.13 -52.45 25.49
CA MET A 1 47.31 -52.33 24.03
C MET A 1 45.94 -52.22 23.40
N ALA A 2 45.75 -51.20 22.54
CA ALA A 2 44.62 -50.91 21.63
C ALA A 2 43.26 -50.57 22.31
N ASN A 3 42.89 -49.28 22.39
CA ASN A 3 42.08 -48.49 21.41
C ASN A 3 40.65 -49.05 21.31
N GLY A 4 39.55 -48.41 21.72
CA GLY A 4 39.13 -47.02 21.93
C GLY A 4 37.65 -46.96 21.48
N PRO A 5 36.72 -46.20 22.09
CA PRO A 5 35.33 -46.19 21.65
C PRO A 5 35.20 -45.31 20.40
N SER A 6 34.74 -45.88 19.29
CA SER A 6 34.37 -45.11 18.10
C SER A 6 32.89 -44.75 18.16
N SER A 7 32.53 -43.81 19.02
CA SER A 7 31.31 -43.03 18.83
C SER A 7 31.61 -41.99 17.75
N THR A 8 31.26 -42.28 16.50
CA THR A 8 31.28 -41.29 15.43
C THR A 8 30.17 -40.27 15.72
N SER A 9 30.57 -39.21 16.41
CA SER A 9 29.96 -37.90 16.40
C SER A 9 29.83 -37.42 14.95
N SER A 10 28.60 -37.27 14.45
CA SER A 10 28.21 -36.38 13.36
C SER A 10 26.68 -36.26 13.34
N ALA A 11 26.12 -35.57 14.33
CA ALA A 11 24.72 -35.12 14.29
C ALA A 11 24.66 -33.70 14.84
N ILE A 12 25.01 -32.75 13.97
CA ILE A 12 24.60 -31.34 14.05
C ILE A 12 24.60 -30.87 12.59
N ILE A 13 23.64 -31.40 11.82
CA ILE A 13 23.06 -30.61 10.74
C ILE A 13 22.02 -29.77 11.48
N GLU A 14 22.20 -28.46 11.45
CA GLU A 14 21.37 -27.47 12.11
C GLU A 14 19.93 -27.63 11.63
N GLN A 15 19.07 -28.15 12.50
CA GLN A 15 17.73 -28.58 12.16
C GLN A 15 16.75 -27.51 12.63
N CYS A 16 16.03 -26.96 11.67
CA CYS A 16 14.82 -26.19 11.87
C CYS A 16 13.88 -27.01 12.76
N PRO A 17 13.36 -26.46 13.88
CA PRO A 17 12.33 -27.16 14.61
C PRO A 17 11.14 -27.35 13.66
N ASP A 18 10.64 -28.57 13.52
CA ASP A 18 9.38 -28.88 12.81
C ASP A 18 8.19 -28.22 13.56
N ILE A 19 8.16 -26.90 13.61
CA ILE A 19 7.14 -26.06 14.23
C ILE A 19 6.72 -25.06 13.17
N ASP A 20 5.81 -25.56 12.34
CA ASP A 20 4.97 -24.79 11.44
C ASP A 20 4.21 -23.72 12.21
N ASP A 21 3.98 -22.58 11.57
CA ASP A 21 3.15 -21.54 12.15
C ASP A 21 1.65 -21.80 11.92
N GLY A 22 0.81 -20.79 12.18
CA GLY A 22 -0.65 -20.95 12.11
C GLY A 22 -1.25 -20.91 10.70
N PHE A 23 -0.43 -20.63 9.68
CA PHE A 23 -0.88 -20.41 8.30
C PHE A 23 -0.64 -21.60 7.37
N GLU A 24 0.14 -22.57 7.81
CA GLU A 24 0.40 -23.80 7.07
C GLU A 24 -0.86 -24.65 6.82
N ASP A 25 -0.93 -25.42 5.74
CA ASP A 25 0.08 -25.79 4.71
C ASP A 25 -0.05 -24.83 3.51
N ASN A 26 0.75 -23.76 3.48
CA ASN A 26 0.71 -22.74 2.44
C ASN A 26 1.97 -22.77 1.57
N ASP A 27 2.44 -23.99 1.27
CA ASP A 27 3.72 -24.34 0.65
C ASP A 27 3.82 -23.99 -0.85
N ASP A 28 2.69 -23.70 -1.51
CA ASP A 28 2.67 -23.41 -2.95
C ASP A 28 1.61 -22.38 -3.37
N CYS A 29 1.74 -21.89 -4.61
CA CYS A 29 0.83 -20.90 -5.16
C CYS A 29 -0.64 -21.37 -5.23
N ALA A 30 -0.91 -22.67 -5.32
CA ALA A 30 -2.28 -23.20 -5.36
C ALA A 30 -2.91 -23.35 -3.96
N THR A 31 -2.07 -23.50 -2.93
CA THR A 31 -2.44 -23.62 -1.52
C THR A 31 -2.34 -22.29 -0.76
N ALA A 32 -1.79 -21.25 -1.40
CA ALA A 32 -1.64 -19.90 -0.86
C ALA A 32 -2.83 -19.44 -0.01
N ILE A 33 -2.58 -19.19 1.27
CA ILE A 33 -3.63 -18.80 2.22
C ILE A 33 -3.99 -17.33 2.03
N SER A 34 -5.26 -16.97 2.27
CA SER A 34 -5.65 -15.56 2.23
C SER A 34 -4.93 -14.80 3.33
N GLY A 35 -4.06 -13.86 2.95
CA GLY A 35 -3.38 -12.99 3.90
C GLY A 35 -4.31 -11.96 4.52
N VAL A 36 -3.82 -11.29 5.55
CA VAL A 36 -4.52 -10.22 6.27
C VAL A 36 -3.69 -8.95 6.21
N GLU A 37 -4.33 -7.80 5.99
CA GLU A 37 -3.67 -6.50 6.09
C GLU A 37 -3.22 -6.20 7.54
N GLY A 38 -2.10 -5.51 7.68
CA GLY A 38 -1.43 -5.23 8.94
C GLY A 38 -0.28 -6.19 9.20
N THR A 39 0.11 -6.28 10.48
CA THR A 39 1.29 -7.02 10.90
C THR A 39 0.94 -8.42 11.44
N ALA A 40 1.48 -9.46 10.81
CA ALA A 40 1.58 -10.80 11.36
C ALA A 40 2.97 -11.00 11.97
N LEU A 41 3.02 -11.53 13.20
CA LEU A 41 4.25 -11.65 13.98
C LEU A 41 4.62 -13.11 14.22
N ALA A 42 5.92 -13.35 14.33
CA ALA A 42 6.50 -14.65 14.69
C ALA A 42 6.07 -15.79 13.74
N LEU A 43 6.07 -15.49 12.44
CA LEU A 43 5.91 -16.47 11.36
C LEU A 43 7.20 -17.24 11.13
N TYR A 44 7.11 -18.35 10.41
CA TYR A 44 8.21 -19.27 10.20
C TYR A 44 8.28 -19.76 8.75
N VAL A 45 9.49 -19.79 8.17
CA VAL A 45 9.71 -20.24 6.78
C VAL A 45 10.95 -21.13 6.69
N GLU A 46 10.91 -22.12 5.81
CA GLU A 46 12.05 -23.00 5.51
C GLU A 46 12.52 -22.90 4.05
N LYS A 47 13.72 -23.40 3.76
CA LYS A 47 14.24 -23.47 2.39
C LYS A 47 13.51 -24.50 1.53
N ALA A 48 13.00 -25.54 2.17
CA ALA A 48 12.28 -26.62 1.49
C ALA A 48 10.76 -26.37 1.48
N ASP A 49 10.32 -25.34 2.21
CA ASP A 49 8.92 -25.05 2.50
C ASP A 49 8.73 -23.54 2.50
N SER A 50 8.26 -23.01 1.37
CA SER A 50 8.13 -21.58 1.16
C SER A 50 6.68 -21.18 1.35
N ASP A 51 6.46 -20.09 2.05
CA ASP A 51 5.12 -19.67 2.43
C ASP A 51 4.49 -18.80 1.33
N TYR A 52 3.25 -19.12 0.97
CA TYR A 52 2.48 -18.39 -0.02
C TYR A 52 1.24 -17.74 0.59
N TYR A 53 1.04 -16.45 0.31
CA TYR A 53 -0.10 -15.67 0.78
C TYR A 53 -0.81 -15.00 -0.39
N SER A 54 -2.13 -15.13 -0.48
CA SER A 54 -2.94 -14.48 -1.50
C SER A 54 -3.58 -13.18 -1.00
N TYR A 55 -3.60 -12.17 -1.87
CA TYR A 55 -4.20 -10.86 -1.61
C TYR A 55 -5.05 -10.41 -2.80
N ALA A 56 -6.14 -9.70 -2.51
CA ALA A 56 -6.96 -9.05 -3.53
C ALA A 56 -6.64 -7.56 -3.56
N ILE A 57 -6.02 -7.07 -4.63
CA ILE A 57 -5.61 -5.68 -4.77
C ILE A 57 -6.69 -4.93 -5.55
N PRO A 58 -7.43 -3.99 -4.91
CA PRO A 58 -8.44 -3.19 -5.62
C PRO A 58 -7.86 -2.46 -6.83
N TYR A 59 -8.75 -2.02 -7.73
CA TYR A 59 -8.36 -1.20 -8.88
C TYR A 59 -7.59 0.05 -8.42
N PHE A 60 -6.48 0.40 -9.06
CA PHE A 60 -5.59 1.52 -8.66
C PHE A 60 -5.00 1.43 -7.24
N ALA A 61 -5.09 0.28 -6.57
CA ALA A 61 -4.45 0.06 -5.29
C ALA A 61 -3.03 -0.45 -5.39
N THR A 62 -2.28 -0.26 -4.32
CA THR A 62 -0.93 -0.73 -4.13
C THR A 62 -0.82 -1.53 -2.86
N ILE A 63 -0.16 -2.66 -3.01
CA ILE A 63 0.31 -3.47 -1.92
C ILE A 63 1.76 -3.10 -1.66
N GLU A 64 2.04 -2.74 -0.42
CA GLU A 64 3.37 -2.62 0.15
C GLU A 64 3.57 -3.80 1.09
N VAL A 65 4.67 -4.52 0.93
CA VAL A 65 5.03 -5.65 1.78
C VAL A 65 6.38 -5.38 2.39
N THR A 66 6.49 -5.56 3.70
CA THR A 66 7.78 -5.57 4.41
C THR A 66 7.90 -6.86 5.21
N VAL A 67 9.04 -7.53 5.08
CA VAL A 67 9.42 -8.68 5.89
C VAL A 67 10.60 -8.32 6.76
N GLY A 68 10.45 -8.50 8.07
CA GLY A 68 11.52 -8.35 9.05
C GLY A 68 11.95 -9.71 9.58
N PHE A 69 13.25 -9.98 9.67
CA PHE A 69 13.76 -11.29 10.08
C PHE A 69 15.10 -11.20 10.81
N VAL A 70 15.54 -12.32 11.38
CA VAL A 70 16.82 -12.41 12.06
C VAL A 70 17.93 -12.65 11.04
N HIS A 71 18.68 -11.59 10.70
CA HIS A 71 19.79 -11.67 9.72
C HIS A 71 20.86 -12.72 10.07
N ALA A 72 21.05 -13.02 11.35
CA ALA A 72 22.02 -14.04 11.79
C ALA A 72 21.65 -15.47 11.32
N ASN A 73 20.37 -15.73 11.05
CA ASN A 73 19.89 -17.05 10.62
C ASN A 73 19.98 -17.20 9.09
N GLY A 74 19.92 -16.11 8.35
CA GLY A 74 19.97 -16.15 6.89
C GLY A 74 19.28 -14.93 6.29
N ASN A 75 19.21 -14.92 4.97
CA ASN A 75 18.48 -13.98 4.16
C ASN A 75 17.13 -14.59 3.75
N ILE A 76 16.06 -13.81 3.88
CA ILE A 76 14.77 -14.12 3.26
C ILE A 76 14.71 -13.34 1.94
N ASP A 77 14.02 -13.90 0.94
CA ASP A 77 13.68 -13.22 -0.30
C ASP A 77 12.14 -13.24 -0.43
N ILE A 78 11.57 -12.21 -1.07
CA ILE A 78 10.13 -12.14 -1.32
C ILE A 78 9.85 -11.84 -2.78
N ALA A 79 8.79 -12.45 -3.30
CA ALA A 79 8.35 -12.25 -4.67
C ALA A 79 6.82 -12.24 -4.74
N LEU A 80 6.26 -11.29 -5.48
CA LEU A 80 4.83 -11.15 -5.72
C LEU A 80 4.51 -11.59 -7.14
N TYR A 81 3.49 -12.42 -7.31
CA TYR A 81 3.08 -13.00 -8.59
C TYR A 81 1.61 -12.68 -8.90
N ASP A 82 1.24 -12.76 -10.18
CA ASP A 82 -0.18 -12.84 -10.57
C ASP A 82 -0.73 -14.19 -10.07
N ALA A 83 -1.83 -14.18 -9.33
CA ALA A 83 -2.42 -15.40 -8.79
C ALA A 83 -2.85 -16.41 -9.87
N ASN A 84 -3.03 -15.96 -11.12
CA ASN A 84 -3.35 -16.83 -12.26
C ASN A 84 -2.10 -17.38 -12.96
N ASP A 85 -0.90 -16.86 -12.65
CA ASP A 85 0.34 -17.22 -13.33
C ASP A 85 1.58 -17.01 -12.43
N CYS A 86 1.74 -17.85 -11.41
CA CYS A 86 2.93 -17.86 -10.55
C CYS A 86 4.22 -18.30 -11.26
N ASP A 87 4.12 -18.88 -12.47
CA ASP A 87 5.27 -19.29 -13.28
C ASP A 87 5.70 -18.19 -14.27
N GLY A 88 4.87 -17.17 -14.49
CA GLY A 88 5.06 -16.09 -15.46
C GLY A 88 6.14 -15.05 -15.10
N GLY A 89 6.79 -15.22 -13.94
CA GLY A 89 7.73 -14.27 -13.36
C GLY A 89 7.06 -13.26 -12.41
N PRO A 90 7.82 -12.67 -11.48
CA PRO A 90 7.24 -11.82 -10.44
C PRO A 90 6.79 -10.46 -10.98
N LEU A 91 5.65 -9.99 -10.47
CA LEU A 91 5.15 -8.63 -10.59
C LEU A 91 6.05 -7.63 -9.84
N ALA A 92 6.57 -8.06 -8.69
CA ALA A 92 7.54 -7.32 -7.87
C ALA A 92 8.36 -8.34 -7.05
N GLU A 93 9.62 -8.04 -6.76
CA GLU A 93 10.48 -8.92 -5.96
C GLU A 93 11.49 -8.12 -5.15
N SER A 94 11.96 -8.71 -4.05
CA SER A 94 13.05 -8.22 -3.23
C SER A 94 14.02 -9.37 -2.99
N ASN A 95 15.19 -9.28 -3.64
CA ASN A 95 16.30 -10.25 -3.52
C ASN A 95 17.50 -9.60 -2.82
N SER A 96 17.22 -8.69 -1.87
CA SER A 96 18.24 -7.90 -1.20
C SER A 96 19.05 -8.76 -0.23
N MET A 97 20.23 -8.31 0.21
CA MET A 97 20.95 -8.95 1.32
C MET A 97 20.85 -8.13 2.63
N SER A 98 19.86 -7.25 2.74
CA SER A 98 19.67 -6.44 3.95
C SER A 98 18.97 -7.23 5.07
N ASN A 99 18.67 -6.58 6.19
CA ASN A 99 17.99 -7.24 7.32
C ASN A 99 16.47 -7.31 7.17
N ASN A 100 15.92 -6.57 6.19
CA ASN A 100 14.50 -6.53 5.88
C ASN A 100 14.36 -6.60 4.36
N GLU A 101 13.34 -7.29 3.89
CA GLU A 101 12.90 -7.22 2.50
C GLU A 101 11.69 -6.32 2.39
N SER A 102 11.61 -5.61 1.28
CA SER A 102 10.42 -4.84 0.93
C SER A 102 10.15 -4.88 -0.56
N LEU A 103 8.87 -4.91 -0.92
CA LEU A 103 8.40 -4.77 -2.30
C LEU A 103 7.12 -3.94 -2.34
N SER A 104 6.85 -3.38 -3.53
CA SER A 104 5.68 -2.56 -3.84
C SER A 104 5.12 -2.99 -5.18
N TYR A 105 3.79 -3.12 -5.28
CA TYR A 105 3.11 -3.38 -6.54
C TYR A 105 1.80 -2.59 -6.65
N THR A 106 1.65 -1.84 -7.75
CA THR A 106 0.42 -1.11 -8.08
C THR A 106 -0.42 -1.83 -9.12
N ASN A 107 -1.65 -2.17 -8.76
CA ASN A 107 -2.68 -2.60 -9.70
C ASN A 107 -3.16 -1.40 -10.52
N SER A 108 -2.63 -1.24 -11.73
CA SER A 108 -3.03 -0.16 -12.65
C SER A 108 -4.30 -0.49 -13.47
N SER A 109 -4.94 -1.63 -13.23
CA SER A 109 -6.17 -2.01 -13.91
C SER A 109 -7.40 -1.35 -13.29
N GLY A 110 -8.51 -1.33 -14.04
CA GLY A 110 -9.80 -0.83 -13.57
C GLY A 110 -10.62 -1.83 -12.76
N TRP A 111 -10.04 -2.96 -12.34
CA TRP A 111 -10.71 -4.02 -11.60
C TRP A 111 -9.80 -4.54 -10.47
N THR A 112 -10.36 -5.27 -9.51
CA THR A 112 -9.55 -5.97 -8.50
C THR A 112 -8.75 -7.10 -9.16
N VAL A 113 -7.46 -7.19 -8.85
CA VAL A 113 -6.57 -8.30 -9.27
C VAL A 113 -6.18 -9.14 -8.06
N ALA A 114 -6.04 -10.45 -8.26
CA ALA A 114 -5.52 -11.34 -7.23
C ALA A 114 -4.01 -11.52 -7.44
N VAL A 115 -3.24 -11.40 -6.36
CA VAL A 115 -1.79 -11.60 -6.34
C VAL A 115 -1.42 -12.61 -5.28
N VAL A 116 -0.27 -13.27 -5.46
CA VAL A 116 0.30 -14.22 -4.50
C VAL A 116 1.70 -13.76 -4.12
N LEU A 117 1.93 -13.56 -2.82
CA LEU A 117 3.24 -13.32 -2.23
C LEU A 117 3.87 -14.68 -1.90
N ARG A 118 5.10 -14.90 -2.36
CA ARG A 118 5.99 -15.96 -1.87
C ARG A 118 7.01 -15.36 -0.92
N VAL A 119 7.21 -16.02 0.22
CA VAL A 119 8.31 -15.78 1.16
C VAL A 119 9.22 -17.00 1.12
N GLU A 120 10.52 -16.82 0.91
CA GLU A 120 11.47 -17.94 0.83
C GLU A 120 12.78 -17.63 1.54
N VAL A 121 13.42 -18.64 2.12
CA VAL A 121 14.80 -18.49 2.60
C VAL A 121 15.77 -18.59 1.42
N ASN A 122 16.63 -17.58 1.24
CA ASN A 122 17.64 -17.56 0.19
C ASN A 122 18.46 -18.87 0.20
N PRO A 123 18.64 -19.57 -0.93
CA PRO A 123 19.36 -20.83 -0.97
C PRO A 123 20.80 -20.74 -0.43
N GLY A 124 21.44 -19.58 -0.56
CA GLY A 124 22.78 -19.27 -0.06
C GLY A 124 22.88 -19.01 1.45
N SER A 125 21.76 -18.92 2.18
CA SER A 125 21.73 -18.69 3.63
C SER A 125 22.43 -19.80 4.42
N ALA A 126 23.02 -19.46 5.57
CA ALA A 126 23.72 -20.43 6.41
C ALA A 126 22.76 -21.42 7.08
N MET A 127 21.60 -20.96 7.57
CA MET A 127 20.54 -21.82 8.11
C MET A 127 19.52 -22.17 7.03
N ALA A 128 18.78 -23.25 7.27
CA ALA A 128 17.72 -23.73 6.39
C ALA A 128 16.35 -23.08 6.66
N CYS A 129 16.24 -22.22 7.68
CA CYS A 129 14.99 -21.61 8.11
C CYS A 129 15.24 -20.25 8.75
N ASN A 130 14.17 -19.47 8.86
CA ASN A 130 14.18 -18.23 9.61
C ASN A 130 12.79 -17.93 10.19
N SER A 131 12.77 -17.15 11.26
CA SER A 131 11.54 -16.55 11.77
C SER A 131 11.40 -15.15 11.20
N TYR A 132 10.18 -14.75 10.86
CA TYR A 132 9.92 -13.44 10.29
C TYR A 132 8.63 -12.80 10.80
N ASP A 133 8.55 -11.49 10.65
CA ASP A 133 7.35 -10.69 10.82
C ASP A 133 6.96 -10.16 9.44
N LEU A 134 5.69 -10.31 9.07
CA LEU A 134 5.12 -9.88 7.80
C LEU A 134 4.22 -8.69 8.02
N ASP A 135 4.55 -7.56 7.41
CA ASP A 135 3.74 -6.35 7.42
C ASP A 135 3.22 -6.08 6.00
N VAL A 136 1.88 -6.06 5.86
CA VAL A 136 1.22 -5.83 4.58
C VAL A 136 0.29 -4.65 4.67
N GLU A 137 0.50 -3.67 3.80
CA GLU A 137 -0.39 -2.52 3.65
C GLU A 137 -0.97 -2.54 2.24
N ILE A 138 -2.29 -2.59 2.12
CA ILE A 138 -3.00 -2.44 0.84
C ILE A 138 -3.76 -1.13 0.91
N GLY A 139 -3.23 -0.12 0.23
CA GLY A 139 -3.86 1.18 0.11
C GLY A 139 -4.17 1.47 -1.34
N MET A 140 -5.14 2.32 -1.64
CA MET A 140 -5.16 2.90 -2.99
C MET A 140 -3.82 3.63 -3.18
N ASN A 141 -3.06 3.36 -4.26
CA ASN A 141 -1.95 4.25 -4.64
C ASN A 141 -2.62 5.49 -5.20
N GLU A 142 -3.19 6.27 -4.30
CA GLU A 142 -3.35 7.68 -4.55
C GLU A 142 -1.91 8.15 -4.83
N PRO A 143 -1.61 8.76 -5.98
CA PRO A 143 -0.35 9.47 -6.17
C PRO A 143 -0.34 10.67 -5.23
N ARG A 144 -0.40 10.46 -3.90
CA ARG A 144 -0.93 11.37 -2.89
C ARG A 144 -1.68 12.53 -3.54
N MET A 145 -2.79 12.25 -4.23
CA MET A 145 -3.76 13.32 -4.41
C MET A 145 -4.37 13.42 -3.03
N VAL A 146 -3.88 14.36 -2.23
CA VAL A 146 -4.48 14.70 -0.94
C VAL A 146 -5.93 15.01 -1.26
N VAL A 147 -6.83 14.03 -1.13
CA VAL A 147 -8.23 14.31 -0.85
C VAL A 147 -8.15 14.94 0.54
N PRO A 148 -8.34 16.25 0.65
CA PRO A 148 -8.05 16.91 1.91
C PRO A 148 -9.02 16.44 2.99
N PHE A 149 -10.14 15.79 2.63
CA PHE A 149 -11.16 15.29 3.55
C PHE A 149 -11.85 14.04 3.00
N ASP A 150 -12.12 13.09 3.91
CA ASP A 150 -12.67 11.72 3.70
C ASP A 150 -14.04 11.71 2.98
N ASP A 151 -14.71 12.86 2.90
CA ASP A 151 -16.10 13.00 2.43
C ASP A 151 -16.26 13.80 1.12
N MET A 152 -15.17 14.16 0.43
CA MET A 152 -15.26 14.88 -0.85
C MET A 152 -15.48 13.94 -2.05
N VAL A 153 -16.26 14.39 -3.03
CA VAL A 153 -16.59 13.63 -4.24
C VAL A 153 -15.78 14.08 -5.45
N TYR A 154 -15.30 13.12 -6.24
CA TYR A 154 -14.61 13.35 -7.51
C TYR A 154 -15.56 13.86 -8.60
N VAL A 155 -15.18 15.00 -9.19
CA VAL A 155 -15.83 15.58 -10.37
C VAL A 155 -14.86 15.42 -11.56
N PRO A 156 -15.18 14.57 -12.56
CA PRO A 156 -14.31 14.35 -13.71
C PRO A 156 -14.03 15.63 -14.50
N ALA A 157 -12.86 15.67 -15.14
CA ALA A 157 -12.54 16.70 -16.12
C ALA A 157 -13.59 16.71 -17.24
N GLY A 158 -13.94 17.90 -17.71
CA GLY A 158 -15.04 18.03 -18.64
C GLY A 158 -15.20 19.41 -19.21
N THR A 159 -16.06 19.46 -20.22
CA THR A 159 -16.39 20.67 -20.95
C THR A 159 -17.83 21.06 -20.62
N PHE A 160 -18.01 22.28 -20.08
CA PHE A 160 -19.28 22.77 -19.57
C PHE A 160 -19.66 24.09 -20.21
N GLU A 161 -20.93 24.27 -20.52
CA GLU A 161 -21.47 25.55 -20.98
C GLU A 161 -21.77 26.44 -19.77
N MET A 162 -21.04 27.55 -19.64
CA MET A 162 -21.26 28.57 -18.62
C MET A 162 -21.90 29.82 -19.23
N GLY A 163 -22.83 30.41 -18.48
CA GLY A 163 -23.63 31.54 -18.93
C GLY A 163 -25.09 31.16 -19.20
N ARG A 164 -25.87 32.15 -19.61
CA ARG A 164 -27.32 32.03 -19.71
C ARG A 164 -27.76 31.41 -21.04
N HIS A 165 -28.37 30.24 -20.95
CA HIS A 165 -28.83 29.47 -22.11
C HIS A 165 -30.05 30.08 -22.84
N VAL A 166 -30.78 31.01 -22.24
CA VAL A 166 -32.01 31.62 -22.84
C VAL A 166 -31.76 32.89 -23.66
N GLY A 167 -30.50 33.18 -24.04
CA GLY A 167 -30.14 34.20 -25.05
C GLY A 167 -30.48 35.66 -24.74
N SER A 168 -31.00 35.94 -23.55
CA SER A 168 -31.37 37.28 -23.07
C SER A 168 -31.03 37.39 -21.58
N GLY A 169 -30.39 38.48 -21.16
CA GLY A 169 -29.88 38.66 -19.81
C GLY A 169 -28.98 39.89 -19.68
N GLY A 170 -28.46 40.12 -18.48
CA GLY A 170 -27.45 41.16 -18.25
C GLY A 170 -26.16 40.85 -19.02
N SER A 171 -25.35 41.88 -19.31
CA SER A 171 -24.06 41.71 -20.00
C SER A 171 -23.09 40.77 -19.29
N ASN A 172 -23.27 40.54 -17.98
CA ASN A 172 -22.44 39.65 -17.16
C ASN A 172 -22.93 38.19 -17.16
N GLU A 173 -24.07 37.91 -17.81
CA GLU A 173 -24.64 36.56 -17.92
C GLU A 173 -24.44 35.95 -19.33
N LEU A 174 -23.95 36.76 -20.28
CA LEU A 174 -23.76 36.44 -21.69
C LEU A 174 -22.31 36.75 -22.11
N PRO A 175 -21.80 36.14 -23.20
CA PRO A 175 -22.42 35.07 -23.96
C PRO A 175 -22.34 33.72 -23.25
N LEU A 176 -23.20 32.80 -23.68
CA LEU A 176 -22.98 31.38 -23.41
C LEU A 176 -21.61 30.98 -23.99
N HIS A 177 -20.75 30.40 -23.17
CA HIS A 177 -19.42 30.01 -23.58
C HIS A 177 -19.01 28.69 -22.92
N THR A 178 -18.17 27.97 -23.65
CA THR A 178 -17.63 26.69 -23.23
C THR A 178 -16.44 26.89 -22.30
N VAL A 179 -16.43 26.21 -21.16
CA VAL A 179 -15.34 26.17 -20.19
C VAL A 179 -14.82 24.75 -20.09
N ASN A 180 -13.51 24.58 -20.21
CA ASN A 180 -12.86 23.32 -19.89
C ASN A 180 -12.40 23.37 -18.43
N LEU A 181 -12.86 22.40 -17.64
CA LEU A 181 -12.42 22.22 -16.27
C LEU A 181 -11.60 20.94 -16.19
N ASP A 182 -10.44 21.02 -15.56
CA ASP A 182 -9.71 19.84 -15.11
C ASP A 182 -10.51 19.13 -14.02
N ALA A 183 -10.18 17.87 -13.75
CA ALA A 183 -10.84 17.11 -12.70
C ALA A 183 -10.55 17.74 -11.33
N PHE A 184 -11.55 17.77 -10.46
CA PHE A 184 -11.44 18.33 -9.11
C PHE A 184 -12.35 17.60 -8.12
N TYR A 185 -12.18 17.85 -6.83
CA TYR A 185 -13.04 17.30 -5.78
C TYR A 185 -13.94 18.39 -5.20
N MET A 186 -15.17 18.04 -4.87
CA MET A 186 -16.14 18.93 -4.22
C MET A 186 -16.64 18.29 -2.93
N ASP A 187 -16.76 19.07 -1.87
CA ASP A 187 -17.39 18.62 -0.63
C ASP A 187 -18.85 18.23 -0.88
N THR A 188 -19.31 17.20 -0.20
CA THR A 188 -20.69 16.73 -0.27
C THR A 188 -21.61 17.48 0.70
N HIS A 189 -21.03 18.23 1.65
CA HIS A 189 -21.76 18.95 2.68
C HIS A 189 -21.62 20.48 2.51
N GLU A 190 -22.61 21.21 3.02
CA GLU A 190 -22.57 22.68 3.05
C GLU A 190 -21.68 23.18 4.19
N VAL A 191 -20.90 24.23 3.93
CA VAL A 191 -20.11 24.91 4.96
C VAL A 191 -21.03 25.70 5.89
N THR A 192 -21.01 25.39 7.18
CA THR A 192 -21.80 26.10 8.18
C THR A 192 -21.18 27.46 8.53
N ILE A 193 -21.99 28.38 9.07
CA ILE A 193 -21.51 29.69 9.55
C ILE A 193 -20.44 29.53 10.64
N LEU A 194 -20.55 28.50 11.48
CA LEU A 194 -19.60 28.25 12.56
C LEU A 194 -18.22 27.87 12.00
N GLU A 195 -18.18 26.94 11.06
CA GLU A 195 -16.93 26.51 10.39
C GLU A 195 -16.30 27.66 9.61
N TYR A 196 -17.11 28.46 8.91
CA TYR A 196 -16.62 29.64 8.22
C TYR A 196 -15.99 30.67 9.18
N ALA A 197 -16.66 30.93 10.31
CA ALA A 197 -16.13 31.85 11.32
C ALA A 197 -14.84 31.33 11.96
N GLU A 198 -14.76 30.04 12.26
CA GLU A 198 -13.56 29.40 12.78
C GLU A 198 -12.39 29.48 11.80
N TYR A 199 -12.64 29.18 10.53
CA TYR A 199 -11.65 29.33 9.47
C TYR A 199 -11.10 30.77 9.40
N LEU A 200 -11.97 31.79 9.37
CA LEU A 200 -11.54 33.19 9.30
C LEU A 200 -10.72 33.62 10.52
N ASN A 201 -11.10 33.17 11.71
CA ASN A 201 -10.35 33.45 12.94
C ASN A 201 -8.95 32.83 12.89
N ASN A 202 -8.84 31.59 12.40
CA ASN A 202 -7.56 30.90 12.24
C ASN A 202 -6.70 31.57 11.16
N ALA A 203 -7.27 31.92 10.01
CA ALA A 203 -6.57 32.62 8.93
C ALA A 203 -6.05 33.99 9.38
N LEU A 204 -6.83 34.73 10.18
CA LEU A 204 -6.40 36.01 10.76
C LEU A 204 -5.23 35.81 11.74
N ALA A 205 -5.29 34.77 12.57
CA ALA A 205 -4.21 34.43 13.50
C ALA A 205 -2.91 34.02 12.75
N ARG A 206 -3.03 33.37 11.59
CA ARG A 206 -1.90 33.06 10.70
C ARG A 206 -1.41 34.26 9.88
N GLY A 207 -2.14 35.38 9.88
CA GLY A 207 -1.81 36.57 9.10
C GLY A 207 -2.10 36.45 7.60
N GLU A 208 -2.95 35.51 7.20
CA GLU A 208 -3.35 35.26 5.81
C GLU A 208 -4.48 36.20 5.35
N VAL A 209 -5.24 36.74 6.30
CA VAL A 209 -6.31 37.71 6.07
C VAL A 209 -6.18 38.89 7.02
N THR A 210 -6.74 40.03 6.63
CA THR A 210 -6.87 41.24 7.45
C THR A 210 -8.31 41.70 7.50
N VAL A 211 -8.69 42.40 8.57
CA VAL A 211 -10.05 42.91 8.76
C VAL A 211 -10.02 44.43 8.67
N SER A 212 -10.84 45.00 7.78
CA SER A 212 -11.04 46.44 7.65
C SER A 212 -12.54 46.75 7.66
N GLY A 213 -13.00 47.43 8.72
CA GLY A 213 -14.43 47.59 8.98
C GLY A 213 -15.12 46.25 9.20
N ASN A 214 -16.16 45.97 8.39
CA ASN A 214 -16.94 44.72 8.44
C ASN A 214 -16.56 43.73 7.32
N VAL A 215 -15.40 43.90 6.68
CA VAL A 215 -14.98 43.08 5.54
C VAL A 215 -13.63 42.44 5.84
N VAL A 216 -13.50 41.16 5.48
CA VAL A 216 -12.25 40.41 5.53
C VAL A 216 -11.59 40.42 4.15
N TYR A 217 -10.30 40.73 4.11
CA TYR A 217 -9.49 40.80 2.90
C TYR A 217 -8.35 39.79 2.98
N GLN A 218 -8.02 39.14 1.86
CA GLN A 218 -6.82 38.31 1.81
C GLN A 218 -5.57 39.19 1.84
N VAL A 219 -4.55 38.76 2.57
CA VAL A 219 -3.26 39.45 2.60
C VAL A 219 -2.52 39.09 1.32
N GLY A 220 -2.25 40.09 0.48
CA GLY A 220 -1.54 39.91 -0.79
C GLY A 220 -2.43 39.62 -2.01
N GLY A 221 -3.76 39.68 -1.85
CA GLY A 221 -4.75 39.50 -2.93
C GLY A 221 -6.05 40.26 -2.65
#